data_AF-A0A417YSB6-F1
#
_entry.id   AF-A0A417YSB6-F1
#
_cell.length_a   1.000
_cell.length_b   1.000
_cell.length_c   1.000
_cell.angle_alpha   90.00
_cell.angle_beta   90.00
_cell.angle_gamma   90.00
#
_symmetry.space_group_name_H-M   'P 1'
#
loop_
_entity.id
_entity.type
_entity.pdbx_description
1 polymer ?
#
loop_
_entity_poly.entity_id
_entity_poly.type
_entity_poly.pdbx_seq_one_letter_code
_entity_poly.pdbx_strand_id
1 'polypeptide(L)'
;MFRWLLTNGLTILVIMSVSIYRGYDSNAVLFGKLLGQGAFILFLVNLNMYFVFLLIRKSRIRDVKVSLAKTSKKMMKYHVPFAVTATLLILTHAMFMGYAHFGSLFQAKTASGAVAILVLSVLLYSGYRRRQKATGKRRKFHYTMAFIFIAFALGHIFL
;
A
#
# COMPACT_ATOMS: atom_id res chain seq x y z
N MET A 1 14.42 -7.53 13.28
CA MET A 1 13.32 -8.22 12.58
C MET A 1 12.03 -8.15 13.39
N PHE A 2 12.04 -8.56 14.66
CA PHE A 2 10.88 -8.48 15.56
C PHE A 2 10.21 -7.10 15.61
N ARG A 3 10.97 -6.02 15.89
CA ARG A 3 10.43 -4.64 15.93
C ARG A 3 9.69 -4.23 14.65
N TRP A 4 10.18 -4.64 13.48
CA TRP A 4 9.57 -4.30 12.19
C TRP A 4 8.31 -5.12 11.89
N LEU A 5 8.29 -6.40 12.25
CA LEU A 5 7.08 -7.22 12.20
C LEU A 5 6.01 -6.68 13.14
N LEU A 6 6.41 -6.26 14.34
CA LEU A 6 5.53 -5.64 15.32
C LEU A 6 4.91 -4.35 14.78
N THR A 7 5.70 -3.44 14.18
CA THR A 7 5.16 -2.21 13.60
C THR A 7 4.14 -2.48 12.49
N ASN A 8 4.43 -3.42 11.58
CA ASN A 8 3.49 -3.79 10.52
C ASN A 8 2.21 -4.43 11.10
N GLY A 9 2.36 -5.35 12.04
CA GLY A 9 1.24 -6.00 12.72
C GLY A 9 0.35 -5.00 13.45
N LEU A 10 0.95 -4.10 14.24
CA LEU A 10 0.23 -3.03 14.93
C LEU A 10 -0.47 -2.09 13.96
N THR A 11 0.16 -1.74 12.84
CA THR A 11 -0.48 -0.89 11.81
C THR A 11 -1.73 -1.56 11.25
N ILE A 12 -1.66 -2.85 10.94
CA ILE A 12 -2.81 -3.62 10.45
C ILE A 12 -3.90 -3.68 11.53
N LEU A 13 -3.53 -4.01 12.78
CA LEU A 13 -4.46 -4.10 13.90
C LEU A 13 -5.19 -2.77 14.14
N VAL A 14 -4.47 -1.64 14.17
CA VAL A 14 -5.08 -0.31 14.34
C VAL A 14 -6.08 -0.02 13.22
N ILE A 15 -5.74 -0.31 11.97
CA ILE A 15 -6.65 -0.08 10.84
C ILE A 15 -7.89 -0.96 10.95
N MET A 16 -7.74 -2.23 11.35
CA MET A 16 -8.87 -3.13 11.58
C MET A 16 -9.77 -2.62 12.73
N SER A 17 -9.18 -2.24 13.86
CA SER A 17 -9.91 -1.71 15.02
C SER A 17 -10.66 -0.42 14.68
N VAL A 18 -10.02 0.54 14.00
CA VAL A 18 -10.66 1.79 13.56
C VAL A 18 -11.81 1.50 12.59
N SER A 19 -11.62 0.55 11.68
CA SER A 19 -12.65 0.18 10.70
C SER A 19 -13.89 -0.42 11.36
N ILE A 20 -13.71 -1.26 12.39
CA ILE A 20 -14.80 -1.86 13.18
C ILE A 20 -15.50 -0.78 14.00
N TYR A 21 -14.74 0.08 14.69
CA TYR A 21 -15.28 1.16 15.51
C TYR A 21 -16.17 2.13 14.71
N ARG A 22 -15.82 2.41 13.46
CA ARG A 22 -16.59 3.31 12.57
C ARG A 22 -17.88 2.70 12.00
N GLY A 23 -18.25 1.46 12.35
CA GLY A 23 -19.51 0.82 11.91
C GLY A 23 -19.65 0.71 10.38
N TYR A 24 -20.81 0.30 9.85
CA TYR A 24 -21.12 0.40 8.43
C TYR A 24 -22.64 0.43 8.24
N ASP A 25 -23.13 1.30 7.37
CA ASP A 25 -24.57 1.52 7.20
C ASP A 25 -25.19 0.67 6.08
N SER A 26 -24.35 0.03 5.25
CA SER A 26 -24.80 -0.84 4.17
C SER A 26 -23.80 -1.92 3.80
N ASN A 27 -24.28 -2.98 3.14
CA ASN A 27 -23.44 -4.05 2.61
C ASN A 27 -22.41 -3.53 1.59
N ALA A 28 -22.76 -2.50 0.80
CA ALA A 28 -21.84 -1.87 -0.13
C ALA A 28 -20.65 -1.22 0.60
N VAL A 29 -20.91 -0.52 1.71
CA VAL A 29 -19.85 0.06 2.55
C VAL A 29 -19.00 -1.03 3.21
N LEU A 30 -19.61 -2.12 3.68
CA LEU A 30 -18.89 -3.26 4.25
C LEU A 30 -17.91 -3.87 3.22
N PHE A 31 -18.40 -4.23 2.03
CA PHE A 31 -17.55 -4.77 0.97
C PHE A 31 -16.46 -3.78 0.57
N GLY A 32 -16.80 -2.50 0.42
CA GLY A 32 -15.83 -1.44 0.18
C GLY A 32 -14.73 -1.45 1.24
N LYS A 33 -15.07 -1.49 2.54
CA LYS A 33 -14.07 -1.52 3.62
C LYS A 33 -13.16 -2.75 3.55
N LEU A 34 -13.71 -3.94 3.34
CA LEU A 34 -12.93 -5.18 3.23
C LEU A 34 -11.96 -5.13 2.05
N LEU A 35 -12.41 -4.64 0.89
CA LEU A 35 -11.57 -4.46 -0.30
C LEU A 35 -10.43 -3.46 -0.02
N GLY A 36 -10.73 -2.33 0.62
CA GLY A 36 -9.74 -1.32 0.99
C GLY A 36 -8.68 -1.85 1.97
N GLN A 37 -9.10 -2.64 2.97
CA GLN A 37 -8.19 -3.30 3.92
C GLN A 37 -7.28 -4.31 3.21
N GLY A 38 -7.84 -5.18 2.37
CA GLY A 38 -7.08 -6.15 1.59
C GLY A 38 -6.06 -5.48 0.69
N ALA A 39 -6.47 -4.41 0.00
CA ALA A 39 -5.56 -3.60 -0.81
C ALA A 39 -4.41 -3.00 0.01
N PHE A 40 -4.73 -2.39 1.15
CA PHE A 40 -3.74 -1.76 2.02
C PHE A 40 -2.71 -2.78 2.52
N ILE A 41 -3.14 -3.98 2.93
CA ILE A 41 -2.24 -5.06 3.35
C ILE A 41 -1.27 -5.43 2.21
N LEU A 42 -1.77 -5.61 0.99
CA LEU A 42 -0.92 -5.91 -0.17
C LEU A 42 0.04 -4.77 -0.51
N PHE A 43 -0.38 -3.51 -0.39
CA PHE A 43 0.51 -2.35 -0.54
C PHE A 43 1.58 -2.29 0.55
N LEU A 44 1.23 -2.62 1.79
CA LEU A 44 2.16 -2.66 2.90
C LEU A 44 3.24 -3.74 2.68
N VAL A 45 2.85 -4.94 2.22
CA VAL A 45 3.80 -5.99 1.82
C VAL A 45 4.72 -5.52 0.69
N ASN A 46 4.21 -4.75 -0.27
CA ASN A 46 5.02 -4.15 -1.35
C ASN A 46 6.01 -3.11 -0.82
N LEU A 47 5.57 -2.19 0.04
CA LEU A 47 6.41 -1.17 0.66
C LEU A 47 7.52 -1.80 1.49
N ASN A 48 7.21 -2.91 2.17
CA ASN A 48 8.12 -3.65 3.03
C ASN A 48 9.41 -4.12 2.35
N MET A 49 9.41 -4.28 1.02
CA MET A 49 10.62 -4.55 0.27
C MET A 49 11.71 -3.49 0.44
N TYR A 50 11.34 -2.21 0.55
CA TYR A 50 12.29 -1.13 0.77
C TYR A 50 13.05 -1.33 2.09
N PHE A 51 12.33 -1.65 3.16
CA PHE A 51 12.92 -1.88 4.47
C PHE A 51 13.80 -3.12 4.48
N VAL A 52 13.39 -4.21 3.83
CA VAL A 52 14.24 -5.40 3.68
C VAL A 52 15.56 -5.06 2.98
N PHE A 53 15.52 -4.27 1.90
CA PHE A 53 16.75 -3.81 1.22
C PHE A 53 17.62 -2.91 2.11
N LEU A 54 17.02 -2.05 2.92
CA LEU A 54 17.73 -1.20 3.86
C LEU A 54 18.41 -2.04 4.96
N LEU A 55 17.74 -3.04 5.49
CA LEU A 55 18.28 -3.97 6.49
C LEU A 55 19.45 -4.79 5.93
N ILE A 56 19.38 -5.25 4.67
CA ILE A 56 20.51 -5.92 4.00
C ILE A 56 21.73 -5.00 3.97
N ARG A 57 21.55 -3.72 3.59
CA ARG A 57 22.64 -2.74 3.49
C ARG A 57 23.25 -2.40 4.85
N LYS A 58 22.43 -2.34 5.90
CA LYS A 58 22.86 -1.92 7.25
C LYS A 58 23.36 -3.07 8.14
N SER A 59 22.96 -4.31 7.87
CA SER A 59 23.43 -5.46 8.64
C SER A 59 24.95 -5.61 8.53
N ARG A 60 25.62 -5.98 9.62
CA ARG A 60 27.04 -6.38 9.61
C ARG A 60 27.21 -7.92 9.55
N ILE A 61 26.18 -8.66 9.94
CA ILE A 61 26.20 -10.13 10.05
C ILE A 61 25.91 -10.75 8.67
N ARG A 62 26.83 -11.59 8.18
CA ARG A 62 26.75 -12.22 6.85
C ARG A 62 25.52 -13.10 6.70
N ASP A 63 25.24 -13.96 7.67
CA ASP A 63 24.11 -14.91 7.58
C ASP A 63 22.75 -14.20 7.51
N VAL A 64 22.61 -13.11 8.26
CA VAL A 64 21.43 -12.24 8.20
C VAL A 64 21.28 -11.62 6.81
N LYS A 65 22.38 -11.15 6.18
CA LYS A 65 22.33 -10.62 4.80
C LYS A 65 21.89 -11.68 3.80
N VAL A 66 22.44 -12.89 3.89
CA VAL A 66 22.11 -14.00 2.99
C VAL A 66 20.64 -14.39 3.14
N SER A 67 20.15 -14.51 4.38
CA SER A 67 18.74 -14.82 4.66
C SER A 67 17.81 -13.73 4.10
N LEU A 68 18.08 -12.45 4.37
CA LEU A 68 17.28 -11.34 3.86
C LEU A 68 17.34 -11.23 2.33
N ALA A 69 18.47 -11.52 1.70
CA ALA A 69 18.61 -11.53 0.25
C ALA A 69 17.77 -12.65 -0.40
N LYS A 70 17.74 -13.85 0.19
CA LYS A 70 16.86 -14.95 -0.25
C LYS A 70 15.39 -14.55 -0.15
N THR A 71 14.98 -13.97 0.98
CA THR A 71 13.62 -13.47 1.20
C THR A 71 13.27 -12.36 0.21
N SER A 72 14.17 -11.41 0.00
CA SER A 72 13.98 -10.30 -0.94
C SER A 72 13.78 -10.77 -2.39
N LYS A 73 14.51 -11.81 -2.82
CA LYS A 73 14.33 -12.41 -4.15
C LYS A 73 12.91 -12.99 -4.31
N LYS A 74 12.39 -13.66 -3.27
CA LYS A 74 11.00 -14.15 -3.26
C LYS A 74 10.01 -12.98 -3.31
N MET A 75 10.18 -11.96 -2.48
CA MET A 75 9.30 -10.78 -2.47
C MET A 75 9.30 -10.04 -3.82
N MET A 76 10.44 -9.91 -4.49
CA MET A 76 10.53 -9.26 -5.80
C MET A 76 9.76 -9.99 -6.90
N LYS A 77 9.66 -11.32 -6.82
CA LYS A 77 8.81 -12.11 -7.74
C LYS A 77 7.33 -11.75 -7.60
N TYR A 78 6.87 -11.51 -6.37
CA TYR A 78 5.47 -11.20 -6.07
C TYR A 78 5.14 -9.71 -6.02
N HIS A 79 6.14 -8.83 -6.07
CA HIS A 79 5.98 -7.37 -6.03
C HIS A 79 4.97 -6.86 -7.06
N VAL A 80 5.17 -7.19 -8.33
CA VAL A 80 4.28 -6.71 -9.41
C VAL A 80 2.89 -7.35 -9.31
N PRO A 81 2.73 -8.69 -9.17
CA PRO A 81 1.41 -9.28 -8.95
C PRO A 81 0.65 -8.66 -7.77
N PHE A 82 1.29 -8.49 -6.62
CA PHE A 82 0.63 -7.88 -5.46
C PHE A 82 0.24 -6.42 -5.70
N ALA A 83 1.07 -5.64 -6.40
CA ALA A 83 0.72 -4.26 -6.74
C ALA A 83 -0.48 -4.20 -7.70
N VAL A 84 -0.55 -5.10 -8.69
CA VAL A 84 -1.69 -5.20 -9.62
C VAL A 84 -2.96 -5.63 -8.88
N THR A 85 -2.90 -6.69 -8.07
CA THR A 85 -4.04 -7.15 -7.27
C THR A 85 -4.52 -6.06 -6.30
N ALA A 86 -3.60 -5.38 -5.61
CA ALA A 86 -3.95 -4.29 -4.71
C ALA A 86 -4.61 -3.12 -5.46
N THR A 87 -4.12 -2.80 -6.66
CA THR A 87 -4.73 -1.75 -7.50
C THR A 87 -6.15 -2.13 -7.90
N LEU A 88 -6.39 -3.37 -8.34
CA LEU A 88 -7.73 -3.85 -8.67
C LEU A 88 -8.66 -3.74 -7.46
N LEU A 89 -8.20 -4.16 -6.27
CA LEU A 89 -8.97 -4.02 -5.03
C LEU A 89 -9.28 -2.55 -4.70
N ILE A 90 -8.35 -1.61 -4.91
CA ILE A 90 -8.59 -0.16 -4.73
C ILE A 90 -9.64 0.36 -5.71
N LEU A 91 -9.57 -0.03 -6.98
CA LEU A 91 -10.53 0.42 -7.98
C LEU A 91 -11.94 -0.09 -7.66
N THR A 92 -12.06 -1.36 -7.27
CA THR A 92 -13.33 -1.92 -6.82
C THR A 92 -13.82 -1.26 -5.53
N HIS A 93 -12.93 -1.02 -4.55
CA HIS A 93 -13.23 -0.24 -3.36
C HIS A 93 -13.80 1.15 -3.70
N ALA A 94 -13.14 1.86 -4.62
CA ALA A 94 -13.57 3.19 -5.07
C ALA A 94 -14.94 3.15 -5.75
N MET A 95 -15.23 2.11 -6.54
CA MET A 95 -16.54 1.90 -7.16
C MET A 95 -17.64 1.72 -6.11
N PHE A 96 -17.46 0.84 -5.12
CA PHE A 96 -18.44 0.63 -4.05
C PHE A 96 -18.66 1.89 -3.21
N MET A 97 -17.59 2.59 -2.85
CA MET A 97 -17.68 3.83 -2.07
C MET A 97 -18.32 4.97 -2.87
N GLY A 98 -17.98 5.10 -4.16
CA GLY A 98 -18.59 6.10 -5.05
C GLY A 98 -20.08 5.87 -5.25
N TYR A 99 -20.52 4.61 -5.34
CA TYR A 99 -21.93 4.25 -5.38
C TYR A 99 -22.63 4.57 -4.06
N ALA A 100 -22.07 4.16 -2.93
CA ALA A 100 -22.68 4.36 -1.61
C ALA A 100 -22.72 5.83 -1.15
N HIS A 101 -21.78 6.65 -1.65
CA HIS A 101 -21.59 8.04 -1.23
C HIS A 101 -21.67 9.04 -2.39
N PHE A 102 -22.48 8.75 -3.42
CA PHE A 102 -22.62 9.60 -4.60
C PHE A 102 -23.07 11.03 -4.28
N GLY A 103 -23.91 11.22 -3.26
CA GLY A 103 -24.35 12.54 -2.81
C GLY A 103 -23.29 13.35 -2.05
N SER A 104 -22.14 12.75 -1.72
CA SER A 104 -21.13 13.34 -0.85
C SER A 104 -19.70 13.26 -1.44
N LEU A 105 -19.58 13.36 -2.76
CA LEU A 105 -18.29 13.29 -3.48
C LEU A 105 -17.27 14.34 -3.03
N PHE A 106 -17.74 15.52 -2.60
CA PHE A 106 -16.88 16.62 -2.14
C PHE A 106 -16.54 16.56 -0.65
N GLN A 107 -17.06 15.58 0.10
CA GLN A 107 -16.63 15.40 1.48
C GLN A 107 -15.15 15.02 1.54
N ALA A 108 -14.45 15.51 2.56
CA ALA A 108 -13.01 15.32 2.72
C ALA A 108 -12.57 13.85 2.63
N LYS A 109 -13.40 12.91 3.13
CA LYS A 109 -13.16 11.47 3.04
C LYS A 109 -13.13 10.99 1.59
N THR A 110 -14.15 11.32 0.80
CA THR A 110 -14.27 10.89 -0.60
C THR A 110 -13.23 11.58 -1.48
N ALA A 111 -13.05 12.89 -1.30
CA ALA A 111 -12.07 13.68 -2.03
C ALA A 111 -10.62 13.20 -1.78
N SER A 112 -10.25 12.93 -0.52
CA SER A 112 -8.92 12.39 -0.20
C SER A 112 -8.66 11.01 -0.82
N GLY A 113 -9.71 10.17 -0.94
CA GLY A 113 -9.63 8.89 -1.64
C GLY A 113 -9.37 9.05 -3.14
N ALA A 114 -10.07 9.98 -3.79
CA ALA A 114 -9.85 10.32 -5.19
C ALA A 114 -8.43 10.84 -5.44
N VAL A 115 -7.91 11.72 -4.57
CA VAL A 115 -6.52 12.19 -4.63
C VAL A 115 -5.53 11.04 -4.48
N ALA A 116 -5.76 10.11 -3.54
CA ALA A 116 -4.90 8.94 -3.38
C ALA A 116 -4.88 8.05 -4.65
N ILE A 117 -6.00 7.92 -5.38
CA ILE A 117 -6.06 7.20 -6.67
C ILE A 117 -5.25 7.91 -7.76
N LEU A 118 -5.27 9.24 -7.82
CA LEU A 118 -4.44 9.99 -8.75
C LEU A 118 -2.94 9.78 -8.46
N VAL A 119 -2.55 9.82 -7.18
CA VAL A 119 -1.18 9.54 -6.76
C VAL A 119 -0.79 8.08 -7.07
N LEU A 120 -1.71 7.13 -6.88
CA LEU A 120 -1.51 5.73 -7.25
C LEU A 120 -1.21 5.57 -8.75
N SER A 121 -1.93 6.28 -9.61
CA SER A 121 -1.68 6.26 -11.06
C SER A 121 -0.25 6.68 -11.40
N VAL A 122 0.26 7.74 -10.75
CA VAL A 122 1.66 8.18 -10.91
C VAL A 122 2.64 7.13 -10.37
N LEU A 123 2.34 6.51 -9.23
CA LEU A 123 3.15 5.43 -8.65
C LEU A 123 3.23 4.23 -9.61
N LEU A 124 2.11 3.76 -10.17
CA LEU A 124 2.08 2.65 -11.11
C LEU A 124 2.83 2.98 -12.40
N TYR A 125 2.64 4.18 -12.94
CA TYR A 125 3.39 4.66 -14.09
C TYR A 125 4.91 4.66 -13.83
N SER A 126 5.34 5.15 -12.66
CA SER A 126 6.76 5.10 -12.25
C SER A 126 7.30 3.67 -12.16
N GLY A 127 6.48 2.72 -11.68
CA GLY A 127 6.82 1.30 -11.58
C GLY A 127 6.96 0.66 -12.96
N TYR A 128 6.04 0.95 -13.88
CA TYR A 128 6.09 0.52 -15.27
C TYR A 128 7.37 1.02 -15.97
N ARG A 129 7.69 2.32 -15.83
CA ARG A 129 8.92 2.91 -16.38
C ARG A 129 10.19 2.27 -15.81
N ARG A 130 10.18 1.86 -14.53
CA ARG A 130 11.29 1.13 -13.91
C ARG A 130 11.41 -0.29 -14.46
N ARG A 131 10.31 -0.98 -14.76
CA ARG A 131 10.30 -2.31 -15.39
C ARG A 131 10.95 -2.28 -16.77
N GLN A 132 10.71 -1.23 -17.56
CA GLN A 132 11.33 -1.04 -18.87
C GLN A 132 12.84 -0.77 -18.78
N LYS A 133 13.28 0.06 -17.82
CA LYS A 133 14.71 0.36 -17.62
C LYS A 133 15.02 0.58 -16.14
N ALA A 134 15.85 -0.29 -15.59
CA ALA A 134 16.28 -0.21 -14.20
C ALA A 134 17.45 0.79 -14.05
N THR A 135 17.13 2.08 -13.87
CA THR A 135 18.13 3.11 -13.54
C THR A 135 18.01 3.54 -12.07
N GLY A 136 19.11 4.04 -11.49
CA GLY A 136 19.13 4.57 -10.12
C GLY A 136 18.12 5.71 -9.92
N LYS A 137 18.04 6.64 -10.88
CA LYS A 137 17.07 7.76 -10.85
C LYS A 137 15.62 7.28 -10.81
N ARG A 138 15.24 6.34 -11.71
CA ARG A 138 13.87 5.77 -11.75
C ARG A 138 13.54 4.99 -10.48
N ARG A 139 14.51 4.27 -9.92
CA ARG A 139 14.35 3.56 -8.64
C ARG A 139 14.06 4.54 -7.51
N LYS A 140 14.82 5.64 -7.39
CA LYS A 140 14.62 6.68 -6.38
C LYS A 140 13.24 7.32 -6.53
N PHE A 141 12.87 7.72 -7.75
CA PHE A 141 11.57 8.31 -8.04
C PHE A 141 10.41 7.38 -7.66
N HIS A 142 10.48 6.10 -8.04
CA HIS A 142 9.46 5.12 -7.68
C HIS A 142 9.30 4.96 -6.16
N TYR A 143 10.41 4.91 -5.41
CA TYR A 143 10.33 4.85 -3.94
C TYR A 143 9.75 6.12 -3.33
N THR A 144 10.15 7.30 -3.81
CA THR A 144 9.56 8.57 -3.38
C THR A 144 8.06 8.58 -3.61
N MET A 145 7.59 8.19 -4.80
CA MET A 145 6.16 8.09 -5.09
C MET A 145 5.45 7.04 -4.23
N ALA A 146 6.10 5.94 -3.88
CA ALA A 146 5.51 4.92 -3.00
C ALA A 146 5.27 5.48 -1.59
N PHE A 147 6.20 6.26 -1.05
CA PHE A 147 6.03 6.93 0.25
C PHE A 147 4.98 8.03 0.19
N ILE A 148 4.93 8.82 -0.89
CA ILE A 148 3.88 9.84 -1.09
C ILE A 148 2.50 9.15 -1.12
N PHE A 149 2.35 8.10 -1.93
CA PHE A 149 1.10 7.33 -1.98
C PHE A 149 0.67 6.81 -0.60
N ILE A 150 1.60 6.21 0.16
CA ILE A 150 1.30 5.71 1.50
C ILE A 150 0.87 6.82 2.45
N ALA A 151 1.49 8.01 2.38
CA ALA A 151 1.07 9.15 3.18
C ALA A 151 -0.37 9.59 2.86
N PHE A 152 -0.71 9.71 1.57
CA PHE A 152 -2.07 10.02 1.13
C PHE A 152 -3.08 8.93 1.51
N ALA A 153 -2.69 7.65 1.37
CA ALA A 153 -3.54 6.52 1.74
C ALA A 153 -3.82 6.48 3.25
N LEU A 154 -2.79 6.69 4.10
CA LEU A 154 -2.97 6.78 5.55
C LEU A 154 -3.84 7.98 5.93
N GLY A 155 -3.59 9.15 5.33
CA GLY A 155 -4.44 10.33 5.51
C GLY A 155 -5.89 10.03 5.18
N HIS A 156 -6.15 9.40 4.02
CA HIS A 156 -7.49 8.97 3.64
C HIS A 156 -8.10 7.98 4.64
N ILE A 157 -7.35 7.01 5.18
CA ILE A 157 -7.87 6.02 6.15
C ILE A 157 -8.31 6.69 7.46
N PHE A 158 -7.54 7.65 7.95
CA PHE A 158 -7.75 8.28 9.26
C PHE A 158 -8.66 9.51 9.24
N LEU A 159 -8.80 10.20 8.11
CA LEU A 159 -9.94 11.12 7.88
C LEU A 159 -11.27 10.38 8.02
#